data_AF-G1V3C7-F1
#
_entry.id   AF-G1V3C7-F1
#
_cell.length_a   1.000
_cell.length_b   1.000
_cell.length_c   1.000
_cell.angle_alpha   90.00
_cell.angle_beta   90.00
_cell.angle_gamma   90.00
#
_symmetry.space_group_name_H-M   'P 1'
#
loop_
_entity.id
_entity.type
_entity.pdbx_description
1 polymer ?
#
loop_
_entity_poly.entity_id
_entity_poly.type
_entity_poly.pdbx_seq_one_letter_code
_entity_poly.pdbx_strand_id
1 'polypeptide(L)'
;MLYKEFISALVMTGIVTAFAIPMTQLSGESQVVPLLLLICMGIFNVGQYILAGLRYAAKIDVKMTMRGYPLRRVAVLFVLTVLYLLFLETLGFYIGAFLYFIAASLIAQPMKITPKLAAKRVAVCFVCIAFLYCLFTVLLAVQIPKGIFGI
;
A
#
# COMPACT_ATOMS: atom_id res chain seq x y z
N MET A 1 -2.42 14.54 20.55
CA MET A 1 -2.12 13.39 19.67
C MET A 1 -3.33 12.49 19.50
N LEU A 2 -3.97 12.05 20.59
CA LEU A 2 -5.19 11.24 20.58
C LEU A 2 -6.29 11.78 19.65
N TYR A 3 -6.57 13.10 19.70
CA TYR A 3 -7.56 13.74 18.85
C TYR A 3 -7.28 13.56 17.35
N LYS A 4 -6.01 13.62 16.91
CA LYS A 4 -5.66 13.45 15.49
C LYS A 4 -5.81 12.00 15.02
N GLU A 5 -5.38 11.03 15.84
CA GLU A 5 -5.52 9.61 15.52
C GLU A 5 -6.99 9.17 15.55
N PHE A 6 -7.76 9.62 16.54
CA PHE A 6 -9.20 9.36 16.62
C PHE A 6 -9.99 10.00 15.48
N ILE A 7 -9.68 11.25 15.12
CA ILE A 7 -10.27 11.91 13.94
C ILE A 7 -9.88 11.16 12.66
N SER A 8 -8.65 10.65 12.54
CA SER A 8 -8.27 9.85 11.37
C SER A 8 -9.06 8.54 11.27
N ALA A 9 -9.26 7.83 12.38
CA ALA A 9 -10.07 6.61 12.42
C ALA A 9 -11.56 6.90 12.12
N LEU A 10 -12.07 8.05 12.60
CA LEU A 10 -13.44 8.49 12.31
C LEU A 10 -13.62 8.83 10.83
N VAL A 11 -12.65 9.52 10.22
CA VAL A 11 -12.65 9.81 8.77
C VAL A 11 -12.55 8.51 7.97
N MET A 12 -11.69 7.58 8.36
CA MET A 12 -11.59 6.25 7.73
C MET A 12 -12.88 5.45 7.85
N THR A 13 -13.58 5.54 8.98
CA THR A 13 -14.91 4.95 9.16
C THR A 13 -15.90 5.53 8.15
N GLY A 14 -15.88 6.85 7.94
CA GLY A 14 -16.70 7.51 6.92
C GLY A 14 -16.39 7.06 5.48
N ILE A 15 -15.11 6.80 5.17
CA ILE A 15 -14.70 6.27 3.87
C ILE A 15 -15.18 4.82 3.70
N VAL A 16 -15.03 3.98 4.73
CA VAL A 16 -15.49 2.57 4.71
C VAL A 16 -17.00 2.48 4.54
N THR A 17 -17.77 3.31 5.24
CA THR A 17 -19.24 3.33 5.09
C THR A 17 -19.65 3.85 3.72
N ALA A 18 -19.01 4.90 3.21
CA ALA A 18 -19.26 5.38 1.85
C ALA A 18 -18.93 4.31 0.80
N PHE A 19 -17.88 3.52 1.00
CA PHE A 19 -17.51 2.41 0.12
C PHE A 19 -18.50 1.23 0.19
N ALA A 20 -19.19 1.06 1.32
CA ALA A 20 -20.22 0.03 1.50
C ALA A 20 -21.54 0.37 0.77
N ILE A 21 -21.84 1.64 0.51
CA ILE A 21 -23.11 2.04 -0.14
C ILE A 21 -23.21 1.49 -1.59
N PRO A 22 -22.22 1.66 -2.48
CA PRO A 22 -22.24 1.06 -3.81
C PRO A 22 -22.29 -0.47 -3.81
N MET A 23 -21.82 -1.15 -2.75
CA MET A 23 -21.85 -2.62 -2.65
C MET A 23 -23.26 -3.20 -2.70
N THR A 24 -24.24 -2.43 -2.24
CA THR A 24 -25.65 -2.83 -2.26
C THR A 24 -26.23 -2.91 -3.67
N GLN A 25 -25.54 -2.32 -4.66
CA GLN A 25 -25.95 -2.31 -6.06
C GLN A 25 -25.20 -3.33 -6.93
N LEU A 26 -24.12 -3.94 -6.43
CA LEU A 26 -23.41 -5.00 -7.15
C LEU A 26 -23.97 -6.37 -6.75
N SER A 27 -24.28 -7.20 -7.75
CA SER A 27 -24.66 -8.61 -7.57
C SER A 27 -23.83 -9.52 -8.49
N GLY A 28 -23.48 -10.71 -7.99
CA GLY A 28 -22.70 -11.73 -8.74
C GLY A 28 -21.19 -11.73 -8.45
N GLU A 29 -20.39 -12.38 -9.31
CA GLU A 29 -18.93 -12.56 -9.13
C GLU A 29 -18.15 -11.23 -9.01
N SER A 30 -18.68 -10.15 -9.59
CA SER A 30 -18.10 -8.80 -9.50
C SER A 30 -18.14 -8.21 -8.09
N GLN A 31 -18.90 -8.79 -7.16
CA GLN A 31 -19.04 -8.35 -5.76
C GLN A 31 -17.96 -8.95 -4.84
N VAL A 32 -17.26 -10.01 -5.26
CA VAL A 32 -16.30 -10.72 -4.40
C VAL A 32 -15.08 -9.85 -4.07
N VAL A 33 -14.50 -9.21 -5.10
CA VAL A 33 -13.36 -8.31 -4.94
C VAL A 33 -13.68 -7.14 -4.01
N PRO A 34 -14.79 -6.41 -4.23
CA PRO A 34 -15.07 -5.22 -3.46
C PRO A 34 -15.52 -5.56 -2.02
N LEU A 35 -16.14 -6.72 -1.79
CA LEU A 35 -16.44 -7.24 -0.45
C LEU A 35 -15.17 -7.58 0.34
N LEU A 36 -14.20 -8.27 -0.29
CA LEU A 36 -12.92 -8.59 0.34
C LEU A 36 -12.20 -7.30 0.79
N LEU A 37 -12.17 -6.28 -0.08
CA LEU A 37 -11.61 -4.98 0.25
C LEU A 37 -12.34 -4.31 1.42
N LEU A 38 -13.67 -4.35 1.44
CA LEU A 38 -14.46 -3.78 2.53
C LEU A 38 -14.14 -4.46 3.87
N ILE A 39 -14.04 -5.79 3.88
CA ILE A 39 -13.67 -6.57 5.07
C ILE A 39 -12.26 -6.18 5.54
N CYS A 40 -11.29 -6.13 4.63
CA CYS A 40 -9.93 -5.71 4.96
C CYS A 40 -9.89 -4.29 5.53
N MET A 41 -10.56 -3.34 4.90
CA MET A 41 -10.62 -1.94 5.38
C MET A 41 -11.27 -1.86 6.76
N GLY A 42 -12.33 -2.64 7.01
CA GLY A 42 -12.97 -2.75 8.31
C GLY A 42 -12.02 -3.26 9.39
N ILE A 43 -11.28 -4.34 9.12
CA ILE A 43 -10.28 -4.90 10.05
C ILE A 43 -9.19 -3.87 10.38
N PHE A 44 -8.65 -3.19 9.37
CA PHE A 44 -7.63 -2.16 9.59
C PHE A 44 -8.17 -0.97 10.38
N ASN A 45 -9.41 -0.55 10.15
CA ASN A 45 -10.05 0.54 10.87
C ASN A 45 -10.23 0.20 12.36
N VAL A 46 -10.71 -1.02 12.68
CA VAL A 46 -10.77 -1.52 14.06
C VAL A 46 -9.37 -1.56 14.70
N GLY A 47 -8.36 -2.03 13.95
CA GLY A 47 -6.97 -2.01 14.39
C GLY A 47 -6.44 -0.61 14.73
N GLN A 48 -6.84 0.41 13.98
CA GLN A 48 -6.50 1.81 14.26
C GLN A 48 -7.11 2.31 15.58
N TYR A 49 -8.37 1.96 15.86
CA TYR A 49 -9.01 2.29 17.15
C TYR A 49 -8.31 1.61 18.33
N ILE A 50 -7.97 0.32 18.20
CA ILE A 50 -7.24 -0.42 19.25
C ILE A 50 -5.86 0.22 19.47
N LEU A 51 -5.13 0.53 18.39
CA LEU A 51 -3.80 1.12 18.49
C LEU A 51 -3.85 2.53 19.11
N ALA A 52 -4.84 3.35 18.77
CA ALA A 52 -5.05 4.65 19.37
C ALA A 52 -5.34 4.55 20.88
N GLY A 53 -6.15 3.56 21.30
CA GLY A 53 -6.42 3.27 22.70
C GLY A 53 -5.20 2.76 23.48
N LEU A 54 -4.40 1.88 22.88
CA LEU A 54 -3.16 1.38 23.48
C LEU A 54 -2.10 2.49 23.63
N ARG A 55 -1.96 3.36 22.63
CA ARG A 55 -1.03 4.52 22.68
C ARG A 55 -1.46 5.56 23.71
N TYR A 56 -2.77 5.75 23.87
CA TYR A 56 -3.33 6.58 24.94
C TYR A 56 -2.95 6.03 26.33
N ALA A 57 -3.18 4.74 26.55
CA ALA A 57 -2.86 4.07 27.81
C ALA A 57 -1.36 4.08 28.12
N ALA A 58 -0.52 3.94 27.09
CA ALA A 58 0.92 3.88 27.23
C ALA A 58 1.60 5.26 27.39
N LYS A 59 0.86 6.39 27.42
CA LYS A 59 1.41 7.78 27.49
C LYS A 59 2.64 7.95 26.60
N ILE A 60 2.61 7.37 25.39
CA ILE A 60 3.75 7.46 24.49
C ILE A 60 3.71 8.88 23.93
N ASP A 61 4.55 9.75 24.50
CA ASP A 61 4.92 11.02 23.91
C ASP A 61 5.67 10.71 22.61
N VAL A 62 4.92 10.45 21.55
CA VAL A 62 5.43 10.47 20.19
C VAL A 62 5.63 11.94 19.82
N LYS A 63 6.58 12.60 20.50
CA LYS A 63 7.24 13.79 19.98
C LYS A 63 8.04 13.31 18.76
N MET A 64 7.31 12.98 17.68
CA MET A 64 7.83 13.02 16.32
C MET A 64 8.25 14.47 16.13
N THR A 65 9.47 14.76 16.56
CA THR A 65 10.25 15.84 16.01
C THR A 65 10.25 15.53 14.52
N MET A 66 9.38 16.22 13.78
CA MET A 66 9.39 16.28 12.32
C MET A 66 10.74 16.89 11.94
N ARG A 67 11.78 16.07 12.03
CA ARG A 67 13.14 16.40 11.63
C ARG A 67 13.09 16.46 10.11
N GLY A 68 12.69 17.62 9.59
CA GLY A 68 12.62 17.99 8.18
C GLY A 68 12.05 16.91 7.28
N TYR A 69 10.79 17.05 6.85
CA TYR A 69 10.24 16.18 5.81
C TYR A 69 11.21 16.15 4.62
N PRO A 70 11.73 14.98 4.20
CA PRO A 70 12.83 14.90 3.24
C PRO A 70 12.30 15.13 1.82
N LEU A 71 11.91 16.37 1.51
CA LEU A 71 11.29 16.81 0.26
C LEU A 71 12.04 16.32 -0.97
N ARG A 72 13.38 16.32 -0.93
CA ARG A 72 14.22 15.80 -2.03
C ARG A 72 13.96 14.32 -2.31
N ARG A 73 13.80 13.49 -1.28
CA ARG A 73 13.50 12.05 -1.48
C ARG A 73 12.08 11.84 -1.96
N VAL A 74 11.13 12.63 -1.48
CA VAL A 74 9.74 12.59 -1.95
C VAL A 74 9.67 12.99 -3.42
N ALA A 75 10.40 14.03 -3.83
CA ALA A 75 10.49 14.42 -5.24
C ALA A 75 11.11 13.32 -6.12
N VAL A 76 12.18 12.66 -5.65
CA VAL A 76 12.78 11.54 -6.38
C VAL A 76 11.81 10.35 -6.49
N LEU A 77 11.11 10.00 -5.42
CA LEU A 77 10.08 8.95 -5.46
C LEU A 77 8.94 9.33 -6.40
N PHE A 78 8.51 10.60 -6.40
CA PHE A 78 7.48 11.09 -7.31
C PHE A 78 7.89 10.93 -8.78
N VAL A 79 9.12 11.33 -9.14
CA VAL A 79 9.66 11.14 -10.49
C VAL A 79 9.74 9.66 -10.85
N LEU A 80 10.18 8.81 -9.93
CA LEU A 80 10.20 7.36 -10.12
C LEU A 80 8.80 6.81 -10.38
N THR A 81 7.78 7.28 -9.67
CA THR A 81 6.38 6.89 -9.88
C THR A 81 5.87 7.31 -11.26
N VAL A 82 6.18 8.53 -11.71
CA VAL A 82 5.79 8.99 -13.05
C VAL A 82 6.45 8.11 -14.12
N LEU A 83 7.74 7.81 -13.99
CA LEU A 83 8.44 6.90 -14.90
C LEU A 83 7.82 5.50 -14.89
N TYR A 84 7.51 4.96 -13.71
CA TYR A 84 6.82 3.67 -13.60
C TYR A 84 5.50 3.66 -14.36
N LEU A 85 4.67 4.69 -14.24
CA LEU A 85 3.40 4.78 -14.96
C LEU A 85 3.58 4.87 -16.48
N LEU A 86 4.59 5.62 -16.95
CA LEU A 86 4.90 5.74 -18.37
C LEU A 86 5.37 4.42 -19.00
N PHE A 87 6.17 3.65 -18.27
CA PHE A 87 6.71 2.36 -18.75
C PHE A 87 5.83 1.16 -18.37
N LEU A 88 4.72 1.38 -17.65
CA LEU A 88 3.82 0.31 -17.17
C LEU A 88 3.28 -0.53 -18.32
N GLU A 89 2.83 0.12 -19.39
CA GLU A 89 2.27 -0.55 -20.56
C GLU A 89 3.32 -1.38 -21.30
N THR A 90 4.57 -0.92 -21.30
CA THR A 90 5.69 -1.59 -21.96
C THR A 90 6.23 -2.76 -21.15
N LEU A 91 6.48 -2.56 -19.85
CA LEU A 91 7.10 -3.56 -18.97
C LEU A 91 6.09 -4.59 -18.44
N GLY A 92 4.82 -4.22 -18.36
CA GLY A 92 3.80 -5.02 -17.70
C GLY A 92 3.77 -4.77 -16.19
N PHE A 93 2.62 -5.05 -15.58
CA PHE A 93 2.35 -4.71 -14.19
C PHE A 93 3.30 -5.41 -13.22
N TYR A 94 3.55 -6.71 -13.38
CA TYR A 94 4.34 -7.46 -12.40
C TYR A 94 5.83 -7.12 -12.45
N ILE A 95 6.40 -7.05 -13.64
CA ILE A 95 7.82 -6.70 -13.83
C ILE A 95 8.04 -5.23 -13.46
N GLY A 96 7.14 -4.34 -13.91
CA GLY A 96 7.18 -2.93 -13.55
C GLY A 96 7.08 -2.72 -12.04
N ALA A 97 6.11 -3.35 -11.38
CA ALA A 97 5.90 -3.22 -9.94
C ALA A 97 7.05 -3.82 -9.13
N PHE A 98 7.66 -4.93 -9.58
CA PHE A 98 8.82 -5.51 -8.93
C PHE A 98 10.02 -4.55 -8.95
N LEU A 99 10.36 -4.02 -10.13
CA LEU A 99 11.44 -3.06 -10.29
C LEU A 99 11.18 -1.78 -9.50
N TYR A 100 9.94 -1.27 -9.58
CA TYR A 100 9.51 -0.10 -8.84
C TYR A 100 9.62 -0.31 -7.32
N PHE A 101 9.15 -1.44 -6.78
CA PHE A 101 9.24 -1.71 -5.34
C PHE A 101 10.67 -1.83 -4.85
N ILE A 102 11.58 -2.44 -5.63
CA ILE A 102 13.00 -2.49 -5.28
C ILE A 102 13.58 -1.07 -5.26
N ALA A 103 13.40 -0.30 -6.33
CA ALA A 103 13.93 1.05 -6.46
C ALA A 103 13.37 2.00 -5.38
N ALA A 104 12.05 2.00 -5.19
CA ALA A 104 11.38 2.80 -4.18
C ALA A 104 11.85 2.42 -2.77
N SER A 105 11.98 1.12 -2.47
CA SER A 105 12.49 0.65 -1.18
C SER A 105 13.93 1.07 -0.92
N LEU A 106 14.79 1.05 -1.95
CA LEU A 106 16.17 1.54 -1.89
C LEU A 106 16.26 3.04 -1.60
N ILE A 107 15.42 3.85 -2.27
CA ILE A 107 15.44 5.31 -2.17
C ILE A 107 14.76 5.83 -0.89
N ALA A 108 13.68 5.18 -0.46
CA ALA A 108 12.88 5.64 0.67
C ALA A 108 13.62 5.55 2.01
N GLN A 109 14.50 4.55 2.19
CA GLN A 109 15.17 4.32 3.48
C GLN A 109 16.52 5.09 3.57
N PRO A 110 16.72 5.97 4.57
CA PRO A 110 17.99 6.70 4.80
C PRO A 110 19.20 5.82 5.16
N MET A 111 19.00 4.53 5.42
CA MET A 111 20.05 3.67 5.95
C MET A 111 21.10 3.36 4.88
N LYS A 112 22.37 3.22 5.30
CA LYS A 112 23.46 2.79 4.42
C LYS A 112 23.05 1.47 3.74
N ILE A 113 23.18 1.41 2.42
CA ILE A 113 22.82 0.23 1.63
C ILE A 113 23.87 -0.86 1.89
N THR A 114 23.59 -1.75 2.84
CA THR A 114 24.35 -2.99 3.02
C THR A 114 23.81 -4.07 2.08
N PRO A 115 24.66 -4.91 1.46
CA PRO A 115 24.21 -5.94 0.52
C PRO A 115 23.23 -6.95 1.15
N LYS A 116 23.40 -7.27 2.45
CA LYS A 116 22.46 -8.10 3.21
C LYS A 116 21.05 -7.48 3.30
N LEU A 117 20.96 -6.16 3.45
CA LEU A 117 19.69 -5.45 3.54
C LEU A 117 19.02 -5.33 2.17
N ALA A 118 19.81 -5.07 1.12
CA ALA A 118 19.32 -5.08 -0.25
C ALA A 118 18.74 -6.45 -0.64
N ALA A 119 19.45 -7.55 -0.33
CA ALA A 119 18.94 -8.90 -0.57
C ALA A 119 17.62 -9.18 0.17
N LYS A 120 17.53 -8.78 1.44
CA LYS A 120 16.27 -8.90 2.20
C LYS A 120 15.13 -8.12 1.56
N ARG A 121 15.39 -6.91 1.05
CA ARG A 121 14.38 -6.09 0.36
C ARG A 121 13.91 -6.74 -0.94
N VAL A 122 14.84 -7.25 -1.75
CA VAL A 122 14.50 -7.98 -2.98
C VAL A 122 13.63 -9.20 -2.68
N ALA A 123 13.97 -9.97 -1.64
CA ALA A 123 13.17 -11.11 -1.21
C ALA A 123 11.74 -10.71 -0.78
N VAL A 124 11.61 -9.63 -0.01
CA VAL A 124 10.28 -9.11 0.39
C VAL A 124 9.48 -8.61 -0.82
N CYS A 125 10.12 -7.89 -1.75
CA CYS A 125 9.49 -7.46 -3.00
C CYS A 125 9.02 -8.65 -3.83
N PHE A 126 9.81 -9.73 -3.90
CA PHE A 126 9.45 -10.94 -4.63
C PHE A 126 8.22 -11.62 -4.03
N VAL A 127 8.18 -11.79 -2.70
CA VAL A 127 7.02 -12.36 -2.00
C VAL A 127 5.78 -11.48 -2.20
N CYS A 128 5.93 -10.15 -2.18
CA CYS A 128 4.82 -9.23 -2.41
C CYS A 128 4.26 -9.34 -3.83
N ILE A 129 5.11 -9.43 -4.85
CA ILE A 129 4.69 -9.62 -6.24
C ILE A 129 4.04 -10.99 -6.44
N ALA A 130 4.58 -12.05 -5.84
CA ALA A 130 3.97 -13.37 -5.89
C ALA A 130 2.56 -13.39 -5.24
N PHE A 131 2.41 -12.69 -4.11
CA PHE A 131 1.11 -12.51 -3.48
C PHE A 131 0.14 -11.72 -4.38
N LEU A 132 0.58 -10.61 -4.97
CA LEU A 132 -0.24 -9.82 -5.89
C LEU A 132 -0.61 -10.60 -7.15
N TYR A 133 0.29 -11.45 -7.66
CA TYR A 133 -0.01 -12.33 -8.78
C TYR A 133 -1.11 -13.33 -8.44
N CYS A 134 -1.00 -14.00 -7.29
CA CYS A 134 -2.04 -14.91 -6.83
C CYS A 134 -3.37 -14.16 -6.62
N LEU A 135 -3.34 -13.01 -5.97
CA LEU A 135 -4.53 -12.23 -5.68
C LEU A 135 -5.19 -11.71 -6.96
N PHE A 136 -4.46 -11.02 -7.83
CA PHE A 136 -5.04 -10.32 -8.98
C PHE A 136 -5.26 -11.22 -10.19
N THR A 137 -4.33 -12.13 -10.50
CA THR A 137 -4.48 -13.02 -11.66
C THR A 137 -5.29 -14.27 -11.32
N VAL A 138 -4.98 -14.95 -10.21
CA VAL A 138 -5.63 -16.25 -9.91
C VAL A 138 -6.97 -16.07 -9.21
N LEU A 139 -7.04 -15.18 -8.21
CA LEU A 139 -8.22 -15.05 -7.36
C LEU A 139 -9.28 -14.10 -7.94
N LEU A 140 -8.84 -12.98 -8.52
CA LEU A 140 -9.73 -11.87 -8.91
C LEU A 140 -9.83 -11.64 -10.42
N ALA A 141 -9.05 -12.38 -11.24
CA ALA A 141 -9.03 -12.29 -12.71
C ALA A 141 -9.04 -10.85 -13.27
N VAL A 142 -8.31 -9.94 -12.61
CA VAL A 142 -8.30 -8.51 -12.94
C VAL A 142 -7.59 -8.30 -14.27
N GLN A 143 -8.11 -7.39 -15.11
CA GLN A 143 -7.42 -6.95 -16.33
C GLN A 143 -6.23 -6.06 -15.98
N ILE A 144 -5.01 -6.51 -16.28
CA ILE A 144 -3.76 -5.81 -15.95
C ILE A 144 -2.89 -5.70 -17.21
N PRO A 145 -2.10 -4.62 -17.39
CA PRO A 145 -1.20 -4.51 -18.54
C PRO A 145 -0.15 -5.61 -18.47
N LYS A 146 -0.15 -6.49 -19.47
CA LYS A 146 0.75 -7.67 -19.54
C LYS A 146 2.15 -7.33 -20.05
N GLY A 147 2.34 -6.13 -20.62
CA GLY A 147 3.60 -5.70 -21.20
C GLY A 147 4.07 -6.56 -22.35
N ILE A 148 5.33 -6.34 -22.76
CA ILE A 148 6.00 -7.10 -23.83
C ILE A 148 6.17 -8.59 -23.44
N PHE A 149 6.25 -8.89 -22.15
CA PHE A 149 6.48 -10.26 -21.66
C PHE A 149 5.20 -11.09 -21.54
N GLY A 150 4.02 -10.50 -21.73
CA GLY A 150 2.74 -11.22 -21.71
C GLY A 150 2.28 -11.68 -20.31
N ILE A 151 2.90 -11.16 -19.24
CA ILE A 151 2.65 -11.48 -17.83
C ILE A 151 2.25 -10.24 -17.03
#